data_AF-A0A347SU09-F1
#
_entry.id   AF-A0A347SU09-F1
#
_cell.length_a   1.000
_cell.length_b   1.000
_cell.length_c   1.000
_cell.angle_alpha   90.00
_cell.angle_beta   90.00
_cell.angle_gamma   90.00
#
_symmetry.space_group_name_H-M   'P 1'
#
loop_
_entity.id
_entity.type
_entity.pdbx_description
1 polymer ?
#
loop_
_entity_poly.entity_id
_entity_poly.type
_entity_poly.pdbx_seq_one_letter_code
_entity_poly.pdbx_strand_id
1 'polypeptide(L)'
;MKQYSRQFHWYRWLRILFLAIAGIIILINPDKSLDAILYLISAYLIGLALIALHDGWLLAKTHSDNTGPYATAVISIIMALLIFPIAHVLFPLLPILLGIILLINGVNQFFNARVNRKYINVTPWLDYLYSILLIVLGITLVFNPFDMLRLFFRLLGVGLIGLAIMEFINTRLYK
;
A
#
# COMPACT_ATOMS: atom_id res chain seq x y z
N MET A 1 7.54 15.35 36.93
CA MET A 1 6.39 15.40 35.97
C MET A 1 6.51 16.45 34.86
N LYS A 2 7.19 17.61 35.04
CA LYS A 2 7.33 18.65 33.97
C LYS A 2 8.23 18.28 32.76
N GLN A 3 9.04 17.22 32.85
CA GLN A 3 9.96 16.83 31.76
C GLN A 3 9.30 15.95 30.67
N TYR A 4 8.18 15.28 30.97
CA TYR A 4 7.50 14.38 30.02
C TYR A 4 6.67 15.11 28.95
N SER A 5 6.15 16.32 29.24
CA SER A 5 5.37 17.09 28.27
C SER A 5 6.23 17.59 27.10
N ARG A 6 7.50 17.94 27.35
CA ARG A 6 8.38 18.53 26.33
C ARG A 6 8.81 17.53 25.25
N GLN A 7 9.06 16.27 25.62
CA GLN A 7 9.38 15.20 24.65
C GLN A 7 8.16 14.86 23.77
N PHE A 8 6.97 14.91 24.37
CA PHE A 8 5.71 14.61 23.67
C PHE A 8 5.38 15.65 22.59
N HIS A 9 5.68 16.93 22.82
CA HIS A 9 5.50 17.97 21.79
C HIS A 9 6.49 17.80 20.62
N TRP A 10 7.77 17.48 20.89
CA TRP A 10 8.78 17.31 19.82
C TRP A 10 8.47 16.12 18.91
N TYR A 11 8.05 15.00 19.48
CA TYR A 11 7.64 13.81 18.72
C TYR A 11 6.48 14.10 17.76
N ARG A 12 5.48 14.86 18.21
CA ARG A 12 4.33 15.26 17.36
C ARG A 12 4.77 16.10 16.17
N TRP A 13 5.65 17.08 16.36
CA TRP A 13 6.17 17.91 15.26
C TRP A 13 6.97 17.09 14.25
N LEU A 14 7.82 16.18 14.72
CA LEU A 14 8.59 15.28 13.87
C LEU A 14 7.69 14.36 13.05
N ARG A 15 6.63 13.82 13.66
CA ARG A 15 5.63 13.01 12.99
C ARG A 15 4.87 13.79 11.91
N ILE A 16 4.41 15.01 12.21
CA ILE A 16 3.73 15.87 11.22
C ILE A 16 4.65 16.11 10.02
N LEU A 17 5.91 16.46 10.28
CA LEU A 17 6.89 16.70 9.23
C LEU A 17 7.12 15.45 8.39
N PHE A 18 7.28 14.28 9.03
CA PHE A 18 7.45 13.01 8.36
C PHE A 18 6.24 12.65 7.48
N LEU A 19 5.02 12.78 8.00
CA LEU A 19 3.78 12.50 7.27
C LEU A 19 3.63 13.43 6.05
N ALA A 20 3.91 14.72 6.22
CA ALA A 20 3.85 15.69 5.13
C ALA A 20 4.88 15.39 4.04
N ILE A 21 6.15 15.16 4.39
CA ILE A 21 7.22 14.87 3.44
C ILE A 21 6.94 13.54 2.72
N ALA A 22 6.62 12.48 3.45
CA ALA A 22 6.30 11.19 2.87
C ALA A 22 5.10 11.28 1.92
N GLY A 23 4.04 11.99 2.34
CA GLY A 23 2.87 12.22 1.50
C GLY A 23 3.19 12.97 0.21
N ILE A 24 4.02 14.02 0.27
CA ILE A 24 4.46 14.78 -0.91
C ILE A 24 5.30 13.90 -1.85
N ILE A 25 6.26 13.13 -1.33
CA ILE A 25 7.11 12.24 -2.14
C ILE A 25 6.25 11.22 -2.89
N ILE A 26 5.32 10.57 -2.19
CA ILE A 26 4.40 9.58 -2.75
C ILE A 26 3.50 10.20 -3.81
N LEU A 27 2.99 11.40 -3.56
CA LEU A 27 2.09 12.11 -4.48
C LEU A 27 2.79 12.48 -5.79
N ILE A 28 4.04 12.95 -5.73
CA ILE A 28 4.79 13.40 -6.91
C ILE A 28 5.31 12.22 -7.74
N ASN A 29 5.89 11.21 -7.08
CA ASN A 29 6.54 10.07 -7.75
C ASN A 29 6.03 8.74 -7.16
N PRO A 30 4.82 8.30 -7.52
CA PRO A 30 4.24 7.08 -6.98
C PRO A 30 5.05 5.83 -7.36
N ASP A 31 5.56 5.74 -8.59
CA ASP A 31 6.34 4.59 -9.04
C ASP A 31 7.64 4.44 -8.22
N LYS A 32 8.40 5.54 -8.06
CA LYS A 32 9.62 5.55 -7.24
C LYS A 32 9.34 5.27 -5.76
N SER A 33 8.13 5.59 -5.29
CA SER A 33 7.74 5.33 -3.91
C SER A 33 7.45 3.85 -3.68
N LEU A 34 6.85 3.16 -4.66
CA LEU A 34 6.73 1.71 -4.66
C LEU A 34 8.12 1.07 -4.66
N ASP A 35 9.02 1.53 -5.54
CA ASP A 35 10.39 1.03 -5.58
C ASP A 35 11.11 1.25 -4.24
N ALA A 36 10.93 2.41 -3.61
CA ALA A 36 11.50 2.69 -2.30
C ALA A 36 11.03 1.70 -1.23
N ILE A 37 9.74 1.32 -1.25
CA ILE A 37 9.20 0.28 -0.36
C ILE A 37 9.86 -1.06 -0.65
N LEU A 38 10.01 -1.44 -1.92
CA LEU A 38 10.70 -2.67 -2.32
C LEU A 38 12.15 -2.69 -1.85
N TYR A 39 12.89 -1.59 -2.03
CA TYR A 39 14.26 -1.46 -1.53
C TYR A 39 14.35 -1.60 -0.01
N LEU A 40 13.41 -1.01 0.74
CA LEU A 40 13.37 -1.14 2.19
C LEU A 40 13.14 -2.60 2.62
N ILE A 41 12.22 -3.31 1.95
CA ILE A 41 11.97 -4.72 2.23
C ILE A 41 13.20 -5.58 1.85
N SER A 42 13.80 -5.35 0.69
CA SER A 42 15.04 -6.03 0.27
C SER A 42 16.18 -5.79 1.26
N ALA A 43 16.39 -4.54 1.69
CA ALA A 43 17.41 -4.19 2.66
C ALA A 43 17.19 -4.89 4.00
N TYR A 44 15.93 -4.95 4.46
CA TYR A 44 15.57 -5.70 5.65
C TYR A 44 15.88 -7.20 5.52
N LEU A 45 15.53 -7.82 4.39
CA LEU A 45 15.83 -9.24 4.12
C LEU A 45 17.33 -9.51 4.06
N ILE A 46 18.12 -8.62 3.45
CA ILE A 46 19.58 -8.71 3.45
C ILE A 46 20.12 -8.60 4.88
N GLY A 47 19.59 -7.68 5.69
CA GLY A 47 19.93 -7.56 7.10
C GLY A 47 19.68 -8.86 7.88
N LEU A 48 18.52 -9.49 7.68
CA LEU A 48 18.22 -10.79 8.27
C LEU A 48 19.20 -11.87 7.82
N ALA A 49 19.57 -11.90 6.54
CA ALA A 49 20.54 -12.86 6.03
C ALA A 49 21.92 -12.69 6.69
N LEU A 50 22.38 -11.44 6.87
CA LEU A 50 23.65 -11.15 7.54
C LEU A 50 23.65 -11.60 9.00
N ILE A 51 22.56 -11.35 9.72
CA ILE A 51 22.40 -11.82 11.11
C ILE A 51 22.45 -13.35 11.16
N ALA A 52 21.71 -14.02 10.29
CA ALA A 52 21.65 -15.48 10.25
C ALA A 52 23.00 -16.12 9.87
N LEU A 53 23.78 -15.49 8.97
CA LEU A 53 25.15 -15.92 8.67
C LEU A 53 26.08 -15.76 9.88
N HIS A 54 25.99 -14.64 10.59
CA HIS A 54 26.76 -14.40 11.80
C HIS A 54 26.45 -15.44 12.87
N ASP A 55 25.17 -15.73 13.10
CA ASP A 55 24.74 -16.73 14.08
C ASP A 55 25.21 -18.13 13.69
N GLY A 56 25.07 -18.50 12.41
CA GLY A 56 25.58 -19.77 11.88
C GLY A 56 27.08 -19.95 12.10
N TRP A 57 27.87 -18.88 11.91
CA TRP A 57 29.31 -18.91 12.15
C TRP A 57 29.66 -19.10 13.63
N LEU A 58 28.88 -18.49 14.54
CA LEU A 58 29.06 -18.67 15.98
C LEU A 58 28.74 -20.10 16.43
N LEU A 59 27.67 -20.69 15.91
CA LEU A 59 27.26 -22.08 16.17
C LEU A 59 28.27 -23.10 15.62
N ALA A 60 28.88 -22.83 14.47
CA ALA A 60 29.94 -23.68 13.92
C ALA A 60 31.16 -23.78 14.85
N LYS A 61 31.49 -22.69 15.57
CA LYS A 61 32.60 -22.69 16.55
C LYS A 61 32.29 -23.55 17.78
N THR A 62 31.03 -23.69 18.16
CA THR A 62 30.61 -24.48 19.31
C THR A 62 30.38 -25.95 18.96
N HIS A 63 30.82 -26.42 17.78
CA HIS A 63 30.60 -27.77 17.26
C HIS A 63 29.11 -28.16 17.19
N SER A 64 28.25 -27.18 16.95
CA SER A 64 26.82 -27.42 16.74
C SER A 64 26.57 -27.71 15.26
N ASP A 65 25.91 -28.84 14.97
CA ASP A 65 25.49 -29.23 13.61
C ASP A 65 24.21 -28.49 13.15
N ASN A 66 23.82 -27.41 13.83
CA ASN A 66 22.60 -26.67 13.48
C ASN A 66 22.80 -25.86 12.20
N THR A 67 22.23 -26.35 11.09
CA THR A 67 22.27 -25.70 9.78
C THR A 67 21.16 -24.66 9.57
N GLY A 68 20.23 -24.52 10.51
CA GLY A 68 19.09 -23.61 10.43
C GLY A 68 19.44 -22.16 10.04
N PRO A 69 20.43 -21.51 10.70
CA PRO A 69 20.81 -20.13 10.37
C PRO A 69 21.30 -19.95 8.93
N TYR A 70 22.06 -20.93 8.40
CA TYR A 70 22.50 -20.88 7.01
C TYR A 70 21.34 -21.02 6.02
N ALA A 71 20.36 -21.88 6.32
CA ALA A 71 19.15 -22.01 5.52
C ALA A 71 18.34 -20.70 5.52
N THR A 72 18.16 -20.07 6.69
CA THR A 72 17.51 -18.75 6.80
C THR A 72 18.23 -17.70 5.95
N ALA A 73 19.57 -17.63 6.02
CA ALA A 73 20.34 -16.70 5.21
C ALA A 73 20.12 -16.88 3.71
N VAL A 74 20.19 -18.11 3.22
CA VAL A 74 19.97 -18.43 1.80
C VAL A 74 18.56 -18.05 1.36
N ILE A 75 17.54 -18.42 2.12
CA ILE A 75 16.14 -18.10 1.80
C ILE A 75 15.92 -16.58 1.77
N SER A 76 16.44 -15.85 2.75
CA SER A 76 16.31 -14.39 2.81
C SER A 76 17.00 -13.70 1.63
N ILE A 77 18.18 -14.15 1.21
CA ILE A 77 18.88 -13.62 0.01
C ILE A 77 18.06 -13.90 -1.25
N ILE A 78 17.57 -15.12 -1.43
CA ILE A 78 16.75 -15.48 -2.59
C ILE A 78 15.51 -14.60 -2.65
N MET A 79 14.80 -14.42 -1.52
CA MET A 79 13.64 -13.53 -1.44
C MET A 79 13.99 -12.09 -1.78
N ALA A 80 15.11 -11.56 -1.27
CA ALA A 80 15.54 -10.20 -1.54
C ALA A 80 15.80 -9.94 -3.03
N LEU A 81 16.31 -10.94 -3.76
CA LEU A 81 16.54 -10.88 -5.20
C LEU A 81 15.24 -11.02 -6.00
N LEU A 82 14.34 -11.89 -5.56
CA LEU A 82 13.11 -12.18 -6.29
C LEU A 82 12.02 -11.12 -6.10
N ILE A 83 12.11 -10.27 -5.07
CA ILE A 83 11.01 -9.36 -4.75
C ILE A 83 10.69 -8.35 -5.87
N PHE A 84 11.70 -7.82 -6.57
CA PHE A 84 11.50 -6.86 -7.66
C PHE A 84 10.77 -7.44 -8.87
N PRO A 85 11.23 -8.56 -9.48
CA PRO A 85 10.51 -9.15 -10.60
C PRO A 85 9.12 -9.64 -10.20
N ILE A 86 8.98 -10.20 -8.99
CA ILE A 86 7.67 -10.65 -8.48
C ILE A 86 6.72 -9.47 -8.31
N ALA A 87 7.19 -8.35 -7.73
CA ALA A 87 6.40 -7.15 -7.52
C ALA A 87 5.82 -6.60 -8.84
N HIS A 88 6.64 -6.52 -9.89
CA HIS A 88 6.20 -6.03 -11.20
C HIS A 88 5.12 -6.90 -11.84
N VAL A 89 5.10 -8.20 -11.53
CA VAL A 89 4.09 -9.14 -12.02
C VAL A 89 2.85 -9.14 -11.13
N LEU A 90 3.02 -9.18 -9.80
CA LEU A 90 1.92 -9.39 -8.86
C LEU A 90 1.14 -8.11 -8.52
N PHE A 91 1.80 -6.97 -8.35
CA PHE A 91 1.10 -5.73 -8.00
C PHE A 91 0.01 -5.31 -8.99
N PRO A 92 0.20 -5.38 -10.32
CA PRO A 92 -0.87 -5.07 -11.28
C PRO A 92 -1.99 -6.12 -11.29
N LEU A 93 -1.83 -7.31 -10.70
CA LEU A 93 -2.94 -8.26 -10.59
C LEU A 93 -4.03 -7.77 -9.65
N LEU A 94 -3.67 -7.04 -8.59
CA LEU A 94 -4.64 -6.45 -7.64
C LEU A 94 -5.68 -5.56 -8.35
N PRO A 95 -5.28 -4.50 -9.09
CA PRO A 95 -6.24 -3.68 -9.83
C PRO A 95 -6.97 -4.48 -10.92
N ILE A 96 -6.32 -5.44 -11.60
CA ILE A 96 -7.01 -6.27 -12.60
C ILE A 96 -8.16 -7.06 -11.95
N LEU A 97 -7.88 -7.76 -10.85
CA LEU A 97 -8.90 -8.54 -10.13
C LEU A 97 -10.03 -7.64 -9.62
N LEU A 98 -9.68 -6.48 -9.04
CA LEU A 98 -10.68 -5.49 -8.63
C LEU A 98 -11.49 -5.00 -9.85
N GLY A 99 -10.86 -4.75 -10.98
CA GLY A 99 -11.51 -4.30 -12.20
C GLY A 99 -12.53 -5.33 -12.71
N ILE A 100 -12.17 -6.61 -12.73
CA ILE A 100 -13.08 -7.70 -13.09
C ILE A 100 -14.28 -7.75 -12.14
N ILE A 101 -14.05 -7.64 -10.82
CA ILE A 101 -15.12 -7.61 -9.82
C ILE A 101 -16.05 -6.41 -10.04
N LEU A 102 -15.50 -5.22 -10.29
CA LEU A 102 -16.30 -4.02 -10.58
C LEU A 102 -17.09 -4.15 -11.88
N LEU A 103 -16.55 -4.81 -12.91
CA LEU A 103 -17.28 -5.07 -14.16
C LEU A 103 -18.48 -5.98 -13.93
N ILE A 104 -18.28 -7.09 -13.23
CA ILE A 104 -19.36 -8.04 -12.90
C ILE A 104 -20.45 -7.31 -12.11
N ASN A 105 -20.07 -6.55 -11.08
CA ASN A 105 -21.01 -5.80 -10.25
C ASN A 105 -21.72 -4.69 -11.02
N GLY A 106 -21.00 -3.95 -11.87
CA GLY A 106 -21.56 -2.86 -12.69
C GLY A 106 -22.59 -3.38 -13.69
N VAL A 107 -22.29 -4.50 -14.37
CA VAL A 107 -23.21 -5.15 -15.30
C VAL A 107 -24.45 -5.67 -14.57
N ASN A 108 -24.26 -6.36 -13.43
CA ASN A 108 -25.38 -6.86 -12.63
C ASN A 108 -26.29 -5.71 -12.14
N GLN A 109 -25.70 -4.63 -11.65
CA GLN A 109 -26.44 -3.45 -11.20
C GLN A 109 -27.23 -2.79 -12.35
N PHE A 110 -26.64 -2.74 -13.56
CA PHE A 110 -27.33 -2.19 -14.74
C PHE A 110 -28.59 -2.99 -15.08
N PHE A 111 -28.51 -4.32 -15.05
CA PHE A 111 -29.67 -5.19 -15.27
C PHE A 111 -30.72 -5.05 -14.15
N ASN A 112 -30.28 -4.97 -12.89
CA ASN A 112 -31.18 -4.77 -11.75
C ASN A 112 -31.94 -3.44 -11.83
N ALA A 113 -31.28 -2.36 -12.22
CA ALA A 113 -31.93 -1.05 -12.45
C ALA A 113 -33.04 -1.14 -13.51
N ARG A 114 -32.83 -1.94 -14.57
CA ARG A 114 -33.83 -2.19 -15.62
C ARG A 114 -35.03 -2.96 -15.08
N VAL A 115 -34.81 -3.92 -14.20
CA VAL A 115 -35.88 -4.70 -13.54
C VAL A 115 -36.67 -3.81 -12.58
N ASN A 116 -36.00 -3.01 -11.73
CA ASN A 116 -36.64 -2.11 -10.78
C ASN A 116 -37.53 -1.06 -11.46
N ARG A 117 -37.11 -0.53 -12.62
CA ARG A 117 -37.94 0.36 -13.45
C ARG A 117 -39.25 -0.28 -13.91
N LYS A 118 -39.30 -1.61 -14.05
CA LYS A 118 -40.55 -2.32 -14.42
C LYS A 118 -41.51 -2.44 -13.23
N TYR A 119 -41.01 -2.49 -12.00
CA TYR A 119 -41.81 -2.64 -10.79
C TYR A 119 -42.26 -1.30 -10.19
N ILE A 120 -41.40 -0.29 -10.26
CA ILE A 120 -41.64 1.05 -9.74
C ILE A 120 -41.60 1.98 -10.94
N ASN A 121 -42.72 2.64 -11.26
CA ASN A 121 -42.86 3.49 -12.46
C ASN A 121 -42.05 4.80 -12.39
N VAL A 122 -40.92 4.79 -11.67
CA VAL A 122 -39.94 5.88 -11.54
C VAL A 122 -38.63 5.37 -12.09
N THR A 123 -37.99 6.16 -12.96
CA THR A 123 -36.72 5.75 -13.59
C THR A 123 -35.59 5.84 -12.55
N PRO A 124 -34.88 4.73 -12.23
CA PRO A 124 -33.82 4.72 -11.23
C PRO A 124 -32.52 5.29 -11.80
N TRP A 125 -32.49 6.60 -12.03
CA TRP A 125 -31.38 7.27 -12.72
C TRP A 125 -30.03 7.13 -11.97
N LEU A 126 -30.07 7.09 -10.63
CA LEU A 126 -28.89 6.90 -9.77
C LEU A 126 -28.27 5.52 -9.96
N ASP A 127 -29.08 4.47 -10.11
CA ASP A 127 -28.58 3.10 -10.30
C ASP A 127 -27.89 2.94 -11.66
N TYR A 128 -28.43 3.59 -12.69
CA TYR A 128 -27.79 3.65 -14.01
C TYR A 128 -26.47 4.42 -13.97
N LEU A 129 -26.44 5.56 -13.28
CA LEU A 129 -25.20 6.33 -13.12
C LEU A 129 -24.13 5.51 -12.38
N TYR A 130 -24.50 4.88 -11.27
CA TYR A 130 -23.60 4.07 -10.46
C TYR A 130 -23.06 2.87 -11.24
N SER A 131 -23.92 2.13 -11.96
CA SER A 131 -23.50 1.01 -12.79
C SER A 131 -22.54 1.42 -13.91
N ILE A 132 -22.78 2.54 -14.59
CA ILE A 132 -21.86 3.08 -15.60
C ILE A 132 -20.51 3.43 -14.96
N LEU A 133 -20.52 4.07 -13.78
CA LEU A 133 -19.29 4.38 -13.05
C LEU A 133 -18.48 3.11 -12.73
N LEU A 134 -19.13 2.06 -12.23
CA LEU A 134 -18.49 0.78 -11.93
C LEU A 134 -17.89 0.13 -13.18
N ILE A 135 -18.62 0.16 -14.31
CA ILE A 135 -18.13 -0.40 -15.58
C ILE A 135 -16.91 0.39 -16.08
N VAL A 136 -16.96 1.73 -16.08
CA VAL A 136 -15.85 2.57 -16.54
C VAL A 136 -14.62 2.39 -15.66
N LEU A 137 -14.79 2.38 -14.34
CA LEU A 137 -13.70 2.11 -13.40
C LEU A 137 -13.13 0.71 -13.61
N GLY A 138 -14.00 -0.29 -13.78
CA GLY A 138 -13.60 -1.68 -14.02
C GLY A 138 -12.80 -1.86 -15.30
N ILE A 139 -13.24 -1.27 -16.41
CA ILE A 139 -12.51 -1.26 -17.69
C ILE A 139 -11.13 -0.62 -17.47
N THR A 140 -11.08 0.55 -16.86
CA THR A 140 -9.83 1.29 -16.68
C THR A 140 -8.84 0.53 -15.80
N LEU A 141 -9.31 -0.18 -14.77
CA LEU A 141 -8.51 -1.05 -13.90
C LEU A 141 -7.93 -2.27 -14.63
N VAL A 142 -8.71 -2.91 -15.49
CA VAL A 142 -8.26 -4.09 -16.24
C VAL A 142 -7.25 -3.72 -17.32
N PHE A 143 -7.52 -2.66 -18.08
CA PHE A 143 -6.68 -2.29 -19.23
C PHE A 143 -5.49 -1.39 -18.86
N ASN A 144 -5.60 -0.57 -17.80
CA ASN A 144 -4.54 0.32 -17.33
C ASN A 144 -4.24 0.10 -15.82
N PRO A 145 -3.83 -1.12 -15.41
CA PRO A 145 -3.66 -1.46 -14.00
C PRO A 145 -2.55 -0.64 -13.32
N PHE A 146 -1.47 -0.35 -14.04
CA PHE A 146 -0.36 0.45 -13.52
C PHE A 146 -0.75 1.91 -13.27
N ASP A 147 -1.57 2.51 -14.13
CA ASP A 147 -2.10 3.86 -13.89
C ASP A 147 -3.00 3.90 -12.66
N MET A 148 -3.79 2.84 -12.46
CA MET A 148 -4.64 2.75 -11.27
C MET A 148 -3.84 2.51 -9.99
N LEU A 149 -2.76 1.73 -10.05
CA LEU A 149 -1.81 1.65 -8.93
C LEU A 149 -1.20 3.02 -8.63
N ARG A 150 -0.74 3.75 -9.66
CA ARG A 150 -0.22 5.11 -9.48
C ARG A 150 -1.25 6.04 -8.82
N LEU A 151 -2.50 5.99 -9.29
CA LEU A 151 -3.59 6.77 -8.73
C LEU A 151 -3.86 6.40 -7.27
N PHE A 152 -3.84 5.10 -6.94
CA PHE A 152 -3.96 4.63 -5.56
C PHE A 152 -2.85 5.18 -4.67
N PHE A 153 -1.58 5.10 -5.10
CA PHE A 153 -0.47 5.69 -4.37
C PHE A 153 -0.62 7.21 -4.21
N ARG A 154 -1.05 7.93 -5.26
CA ARG A 154 -1.33 9.37 -5.15
C ARG A 154 -2.41 9.67 -4.11
N LEU A 155 -3.50 8.89 -4.07
CA LEU A 155 -4.54 9.04 -3.05
C LEU A 155 -3.99 8.78 -1.64
N LEU A 156 -3.11 7.79 -1.47
CA LEU A 156 -2.39 7.60 -0.21
C LEU A 156 -1.55 8.83 0.15
N GLY A 157 -0.83 9.41 -0.82
CA GLY A 157 -0.05 10.63 -0.63
C GLY A 157 -0.91 11.81 -0.18
N VAL A 158 -2.05 12.05 -0.84
CA VAL A 158 -3.03 13.06 -0.43
C VAL A 158 -3.56 12.77 0.98
N GLY A 159 -3.87 11.51 1.29
CA GLY A 159 -4.32 11.10 2.62
C GLY A 159 -3.29 11.41 3.71
N LEU A 160 -2.01 11.11 3.47
CA LEU A 160 -0.92 11.41 4.41
C LEU A 160 -0.75 12.92 4.63
N ILE A 161 -0.83 13.72 3.57
CA ILE A 161 -0.81 15.18 3.68
C ILE A 161 -2.02 15.66 4.49
N GLY A 162 -3.21 15.14 4.22
CA GLY A 162 -4.42 15.44 4.97
C GLY A 162 -4.28 15.11 6.45
N LEU A 163 -3.72 13.94 6.79
CA LEU A 163 -3.42 13.56 8.17
C LEU A 163 -2.42 14.51 8.83
N ALA A 164 -1.36 14.91 8.12
CA ALA A 164 -0.39 15.87 8.62
C ALA A 164 -1.03 17.24 8.93
N ILE A 165 -1.92 17.72 8.04
CA ILE A 165 -2.68 18.96 8.24
C ILE A 165 -3.58 18.83 9.47
N MET A 166 -4.32 17.72 9.59
CA MET A 166 -5.21 17.50 10.73
C MET A 166 -4.44 17.45 12.06
N GLU A 167 -3.30 16.76 12.09
CA GLU A 167 -2.45 16.68 13.29
C GLU A 167 -1.81 18.04 13.63
N PHE A 168 -1.47 18.86 12.63
CA PHE A 168 -1.02 20.23 12.83
C PHE A 168 -2.11 21.12 13.43
N ILE A 169 -3.34 21.07 12.89
CA ILE A 169 -4.49 21.80 13.42
C ILE A 169 -4.78 21.38 14.86
N ASN A 170 -4.79 20.07 15.12
CA ASN A 170 -5.01 19.51 16.46
C ASN A 170 -3.97 20.00 17.47
N THR A 171 -2.71 20.09 17.05
CA THR A 171 -1.61 20.60 17.90
C THR A 171 -1.78 22.09 18.24
N ARG A 172 -2.49 22.86 17.40
CA ARG A 172 -2.82 24.27 17.68
C ARG A 172 -4.06 24.45 18.56
N LEU A 173 -5.06 23.57 18.42
CA LEU A 173 -6.33 23.65 19.14
C LEU A 173 -6.23 23.18 20.60
N TYR A 174 -5.44 22.15 20.90
CA TYR A 174 -5.25 21.61 22.26
C TYR A 174 -4.01 22.19 22.97
N LYS A 175 -3.77 23.50 22.78
CA LYS A 175 -2.75 24.22 23.55
C LYS A 175 -3.08 24.24 25.03
#